data_AF-A0A952BEQ7-F1
#
_entry.id   AF-A0A952BEQ7-F1
#
_cell.length_a   1.000
_cell.length_b   1.000
_cell.length_c   1.000
_cell.angle_alpha   90.00
_cell.angle_beta   90.00
_cell.angle_gamma   90.00
#
_symmetry.space_group_name_H-M   'P 1'
#
loop_
_entity.id
_entity.type
_entity.pdbx_description
1 polymer ?
#
loop_
_entity_poly.entity_id
_entity_poly.type
_entity_poly.pdbx_seq_one_letter_code
_entity_poly.pdbx_strand_id
1 'polypeptide(L)' 'MFSNQNCELTVKDSGHLQLTYLDGDHLGIKDNLAKLLEKRKKIELNKVSWWGDRALEICIKEKYDF' A
#
# COMPACT_ATOMS: atom_id res chain seq x y z
N MET A 1 -21.44 2.36 -13.97
CA MET A 1 -21.46 2.37 -12.50
C MET A 1 -20.14 1.74 -12.04
N PHE A 2 -19.08 2.54 -11.87
CA PHE A 2 -17.77 2.03 -11.43
C PHE A 2 -17.85 1.79 -9.93
N SER A 3 -18.00 0.54 -9.52
CA SER A 3 -18.02 0.14 -8.12
C SER A 3 -16.65 0.42 -7.46
N ASN A 4 -16.52 1.60 -6.85
CA ASN A 4 -16.01 1.91 -5.50
C ASN A 4 -14.78 1.18 -4.90
N GLN A 5 -14.02 0.38 -5.64
CA GLN A 5 -12.79 -0.26 -5.13
C GLN A 5 -11.62 0.09 -6.04
N ASN A 6 -11.10 1.30 -5.85
CA ASN A 6 -9.83 1.73 -6.43
C ASN A 6 -8.63 1.11 -5.69
N CYS A 7 -8.87 0.38 -4.61
CA CYS A 7 -7.82 -0.25 -3.82
C CYS A 7 -8.20 -1.68 -3.43
N GLU A 8 -7.20 -2.55 -3.34
CA GLU A 8 -7.28 -3.89 -2.77
C GLU A 8 -6.44 -3.96 -1.49
N LEU A 9 -6.96 -4.57 -0.43
CA LEU A 9 -6.22 -4.86 0.79
C LEU A 9 -5.93 -6.36 0.87
N THR A 10 -4.66 -6.71 1.05
CA THR A 10 -4.20 -8.10 1.13
C THR A 10 -3.25 -8.29 2.31
N VAL A 11 -3.09 -9.54 2.76
CA VAL A 11 -2.05 -9.93 3.72
C VAL A 11 -0.97 -10.65 2.92
N LYS A 12 0.28 -10.17 3.00
CA LYS A 12 1.42 -10.81 2.35
C LYS A 12 1.87 -12.03 3.15
N ASP A 13 2.69 -12.89 2.53
CA ASP A 13 3.31 -14.04 3.20
C ASP A 13 4.17 -13.65 4.41
N SER A 14 4.68 -12.41 4.43
CA SER A 14 5.37 -11.83 5.60
C SER A 14 4.45 -11.55 6.79
N GLY A 15 3.13 -11.71 6.64
CA GLY A 15 2.11 -11.36 7.62
C GLY A 15 1.74 -9.87 7.64
N HIS A 16 2.41 -9.03 6.86
CA HIS A 16 2.12 -7.60 6.76
C HIS A 16 0.95 -7.29 5.82
N LEU A 17 0.35 -6.12 6.01
CA LEU A 17 -0.74 -5.63 5.16
C LEU A 17 -0.17 -4.96 3.91
N GLN A 18 -0.81 -5.19 2.77
CA GLN A 18 -0.52 -4.51 1.52
C GLN A 18 -1.79 -3.87 0.96
N LEU A 19 -1.76 -2.54 0.83
CA LEU A 19 -2.77 -1.77 0.14
C LEU A 19 -2.32 -1.53 -1.31
N THR A 20 -3.06 -2.07 -2.26
CA THR A 20 -2.77 -1.94 -3.69
C THR A 20 -3.74 -0.96 -4.32
N TYR A 21 -3.26 0.21 -4.76
CA TYR A 21 -4.02 1.13 -5.60
C TYR A 21 -4.09 0.61 -7.03
N LEU A 22 -5.27 0.61 -7.63
CA LEU A 22 -5.52 0.09 -8.97
C LEU A 22 -5.67 1.20 -10.02
N ASP A 23 -5.62 2.47 -9.63
CA ASP A 23 -5.93 3.64 -10.45
C ASP A 23 -4.68 4.47 -10.81
N GLY A 24 -3.48 3.88 -10.69
CA GLY A 24 -2.21 4.60 -10.93
C GLY A 24 -1.95 5.73 -9.94
N ASP A 25 -1.00 6.63 -10.24
CA ASP A 25 -0.62 7.75 -9.36
C ASP A 25 -0.18 9.02 -10.11
N HIS A 26 -1.10 9.64 -10.84
CA HIS A 26 -0.79 10.83 -11.64
C HIS A 26 -0.18 12.01 -10.86
N LEU A 27 -0.47 12.14 -9.56
CA LEU A 27 0.03 13.21 -8.70
C LEU A 27 1.28 12.81 -7.89
N GLY A 28 1.75 11.56 -8.00
CA GLY A 28 2.88 11.04 -7.23
C GLY A 28 2.64 10.92 -5.73
N ILE A 29 1.40 11.05 -5.25
CA ILE A 29 1.08 11.05 -3.83
C ILE A 29 1.23 9.64 -3.25
N LYS A 30 0.74 8.64 -3.97
CA LYS A 30 0.76 7.24 -3.53
C LYS A 30 2.21 6.71 -3.54
N ASP A 31 3.00 7.10 -4.52
CA ASP A 31 4.42 6.78 -4.65
C ASP A 31 5.23 7.41 -3.51
N ASN A 32 4.98 8.68 -3.21
CA ASN A 32 5.64 9.35 -2.09
C ASN A 32 5.28 8.68 -0.76
N LEU A 33 4.03 8.26 -0.59
CA LEU A 33 3.59 7.54 0.60
C LEU A 33 4.22 6.13 0.68
N ALA A 34 4.29 5.40 -0.44
CA ALA A 34 4.95 4.09 -0.52
C ALA A 34 6.42 4.19 -0.11
N LYS A 35 7.15 5.18 -0.65
CA LYS A 35 8.56 5.45 -0.30
C LYS A 35 8.71 5.81 1.18
N LEU A 36 7.80 6.61 1.74
CA LEU A 36 7.81 6.96 3.16
C LEU A 36 7.64 5.72 4.05
N LEU A 37 6.67 4.87 3.73
CA LEU A 37 6.40 3.64 4.49
C LEU A 37 7.54 2.64 4.36
N GLU A 38 8.16 2.51 3.18
CA GLU A 38 9.32 1.64 2.99
C GLU A 38 10.52 2.10 3.84
N LYS A 39 10.80 3.41 3.88
CA LYS A 39 11.85 3.97 4.75
C LYS A 39 11.57 3.68 6.22
N ARG A 40 10.33 3.85 6.68
CA ARG A 40 9.94 3.53 8.07
C ARG A 40 10.02 2.04 8.36
N LYS A 41 9.69 1.18 7.40
CA LYS A 41 9.82 -0.28 7.53
C LYS A 41 11.24 -0.71 7.81
N LYS A 42 12.22 -0.12 7.10
CA LYS A 42 13.65 -0.43 7.27
C LYS A 42 14.18 -0.15 8.67
N ILE A 43 13.53 0.73 9.42
CA ILE A 43 13.86 1.08 10.82
C ILE A 43 12.79 0.59 11.81
N GLU A 44 11.90 -0.30 11.37
CA GLU A 44 10.80 -0.89 12.15
C GLU A 44 9.77 0.09 12.76
N LEU A 45 9.71 1.33 12.25
CA LEU A 45 8.79 2.39 12.73
C LEU A 45 7.46 2.46 11.98
N ASN A 46 7.04 1.38 11.33
CA ASN A 46 5.74 1.30 10.65
C ASN A 46 4.88 0.11 11.11
N LYS A 47 5.31 -0.61 12.14
CA LYS A 47 4.50 -1.65 12.78
C LYS A 47 3.50 -0.99 13.74
N VAL A 48 2.30 -1.54 13.76
CA VAL A 48 1.20 -1.02 14.57
C VAL A 48 0.72 -2.13 15.51
N SER A 49 0.82 -1.91 16.82
CA SER A 49 0.55 -2.94 17.83
C SER A 49 -0.88 -3.48 17.77
N TRP A 50 -1.86 -2.60 17.59
CA TRP A 50 -3.28 -3.00 17.46
C TRP A 50 -3.63 -3.65 16.10
N TRP A 51 -2.65 -3.77 15.18
CA TRP A 51 -2.75 -4.61 13.98
C TRP A 51 -2.05 -5.96 14.15
N GLY A 52 -1.67 -6.34 15.38
CA GLY A 52 -0.88 -7.54 15.66
C GLY A 52 0.56 -7.39 15.19
N ASP A 53 1.17 -6.23 15.45
CA ASP A 53 2.52 -5.85 15.05
C ASP A 53 2.79 -5.92 13.54
N ARG A 54 1.72 -5.76 12.74
CA ARG A 54 1.80 -5.73 11.30
C ARG A 54 2.18 -4.34 10.80
N ALA A 55 3.00 -4.32 9.75
CA ALA A 55 3.29 -3.12 8.97
C ALA A 55 2.30 -2.97 7.81
N LEU A 56 2.20 -1.74 7.29
CA LEU A 56 1.50 -1.44 6.03
C LEU A 56 2.51 -1.15 4.91
N GLU A 57 2.29 -1.79 3.78
CA GLU A 57 2.96 -1.54 2.50
C GLU A 57 1.95 -1.00 1.49
N ILE A 58 2.45 -0.18 0.56
CA ILE A 58 1.66 0.34 -0.55
C ILE A 58 2.22 -0.22 -1.85
N CYS A 59 1.33 -0.71 -2.69
CA CYS A 59 1.58 -1.07 -4.08
C CYS A 59 0.68 -0.21 -4.96
N ILE A 60 1.15 0.15 -6.14
CA ILE A 60 0.37 0.89 -7.12
C ILE A 60 0.45 0.09 -8.41
N LYS A 61 -0.71 -0.20 -8.99
CA LYS A 61 -0.87 -0.81 -10.30
C LYS A 61 -1.61 0.19 -11.17
N GLU A 62 -1.15 0.38 -12.39
CA GLU A 62 -1.92 1.11 -13.38
C GLU A 62 -3.06 0.21 -13.89
N LYS A 63 -4.28 0.73 -13.98
CA LYS A 63 -5.42 -0.02 -14.57
C LYS A 63 -5.47 0.03 -16.09
N TYR A 64 -4.50 0.64 -16.76
CA TYR A 64 -4.60 0.94 -18.17
C TYR A 64 -3.28 0.73 -18.90
N ASP A 65 -2.97 -0.52 -19.23
CA ASP A 65 -2.35 -0.83 -20.52
C ASP A 65 -3.52 -1.08 -21.50
N PHE A 66 -3.90 -0.06 -22.28
CA PHE A 66 -4.76 -0.23 -23.48
C PHE A 66 -3.89 -0.13 -24.73
#